data_AF-A0A4Y2GCZ6-F1
#
_entry.id   AF-A0A4Y2GCZ6-F1
#
_cell.length_a   1.000
_cell.length_b   1.000
_cell.length_c   1.000
_cell.angle_alpha   90.00
_cell.angle_beta   90.00
_cell.angle_gamma   90.00
#
_symmetry.space_group_name_H-M   'P 1'
#
loop_
_entity.id
_entity.type
_entity.pdbx_description
1 polymer ?
#
loop_
_entity_poly.entity_id
_entity_poly.type
_entity_poly.pdbx_seq_one_letter_code
_entity_poly.pdbx_strand_id
1 'polypeptide(L)'
;MDDTVNSILNLSNKDENNLDFGFVKNLLRCVLLECYPTLNWKPNGVFAEDSMNSPFSLVVKSAVKMCLESSRENIRDDFELDFPCRDSISNRGLLDHLLCFKLVYEKHPFYNASFLEFLCRCSEYTMLSYWYGIQSAPQMTLQVICIMMREMRESGKITANFWKDFEDFCEIYVQDEKRKRKLSKPKRRWKKMFCAI
;
A
#
# COMPACT_ATOMS: atom_id res chain seq x y z
N MET A 1 -8.13 -25.94 -10.17
CA MET A 1 -7.33 -24.71 -10.43
C MET A 1 -7.98 -23.45 -9.83
N ASP A 2 -9.30 -23.35 -9.70
CA ASP A 2 -9.95 -22.43 -8.74
C ASP A 2 -9.49 -22.67 -7.29
N ASP A 3 -8.95 -23.86 -7.02
CA ASP A 3 -8.44 -24.30 -5.72
C ASP A 3 -7.32 -23.42 -5.16
N THR A 4 -6.48 -22.78 -5.98
CA THR A 4 -5.40 -21.91 -5.47
C THR A 4 -5.93 -20.57 -4.98
N VAL A 5 -6.83 -19.96 -5.74
CA VAL A 5 -7.53 -18.72 -5.33
C VAL A 5 -8.34 -19.02 -4.07
N ASN A 6 -9.09 -20.12 -4.06
CA ASN A 6 -9.86 -20.54 -2.90
C ASN A 6 -8.97 -20.92 -1.70
N SER A 7 -7.80 -21.52 -1.92
CA SER A 7 -6.86 -21.87 -0.85
C SER A 7 -6.23 -20.64 -0.20
N ILE A 8 -5.86 -19.63 -1.00
CA ILE A 8 -5.37 -18.33 -0.48
C ILE A 8 -6.50 -17.62 0.25
N LEU A 9 -7.72 -17.62 -0.31
CA LEU A 9 -8.92 -17.08 0.35
C LEU A 9 -9.24 -17.77 1.68
N ASN A 10 -8.98 -19.07 1.82
CA ASN A 10 -9.30 -19.88 3.01
C ASN A 10 -8.23 -19.89 4.12
N LEU A 11 -7.04 -19.32 3.90
CA LEU A 11 -6.03 -19.16 4.96
C LEU A 11 -6.47 -18.17 6.07
N SER A 12 -7.62 -17.50 5.90
CA SER A 12 -8.05 -16.31 6.62
C SER A 12 -8.44 -16.48 8.09
N ASN A 13 -8.87 -17.66 8.56
CA ASN A 13 -9.54 -17.74 9.87
C ASN A 13 -8.60 -17.91 11.08
N LYS A 14 -7.29 -18.07 10.88
CA LYS A 14 -6.33 -18.28 11.99
C LYS A 14 -5.51 -17.04 12.37
N ASP A 15 -5.49 -16.00 11.54
CA ASP A 15 -4.52 -14.90 11.63
C ASP A 15 -5.13 -13.53 12.00
N GLU A 16 -6.43 -13.43 12.31
CA GLU A 16 -7.10 -12.14 12.60
C GLU A 16 -6.53 -11.40 13.82
N ASN A 17 -5.89 -12.12 14.75
CA ASN A 17 -5.22 -11.55 15.94
C ASN A 17 -3.74 -11.20 15.71
N ASN A 18 -3.22 -11.36 14.48
CA ASN A 18 -1.84 -11.03 14.15
C ASN A 18 -1.68 -9.52 13.87
N LEU A 19 -0.63 -8.91 14.43
CA LEU A 19 -0.25 -7.52 14.15
C LEU A 19 -0.09 -7.25 12.65
N ASP A 20 0.43 -8.21 11.89
CA ASP A 20 0.63 -8.10 10.45
C ASP A 20 -0.72 -7.98 9.72
N PHE A 21 -1.71 -8.78 10.12
CA PHE A 21 -3.07 -8.69 9.59
C PHE A 21 -3.70 -7.33 9.90
N GLY A 22 -3.62 -6.89 11.15
CA GLY A 22 -4.14 -5.58 11.57
C GLY A 22 -3.45 -4.41 10.86
N PHE A 23 -2.16 -4.52 10.56
CA PHE A 23 -1.42 -3.54 9.78
C PHE A 23 -1.94 -3.45 8.34
N VAL A 24 -1.93 -4.57 7.61
CA VAL A 24 -2.27 -4.60 6.18
C VAL A 24 -3.73 -4.22 5.97
N LYS A 25 -4.63 -4.67 6.85
CA LYS A 25 -6.03 -4.28 6.83
C LYS A 25 -6.20 -2.75 6.95
N ASN A 26 -5.54 -2.12 7.91
CA ASN A 26 -5.62 -0.67 8.12
C ASN A 26 -4.93 0.11 6.99
N LEU A 27 -3.85 -0.42 6.41
CA LEU A 27 -3.24 0.12 5.19
C LEU A 27 -4.24 0.18 4.03
N LEU A 28 -4.87 -0.94 3.69
CA LEU A 28 -5.82 -1.01 2.57
C LEU A 28 -7.04 -0.11 2.82
N ARG A 29 -7.56 -0.09 4.07
CA ARG A 29 -8.62 0.85 4.45
C ARG A 29 -8.20 2.30 4.24
N CYS A 30 -7.00 2.69 4.69
CA CYS A 30 -6.49 4.04 4.50
C CYS A 30 -6.38 4.41 3.01
N VAL A 31 -5.89 3.51 2.17
CA VAL A 31 -5.78 3.78 0.73
C VAL A 31 -7.16 3.90 0.08
N LEU A 32 -8.04 2.93 0.29
CA LEU A 32 -9.35 2.89 -0.37
C LEU A 32 -10.32 3.97 0.13
N LEU A 33 -10.29 4.33 1.41
CA LEU A 33 -11.21 5.34 1.98
C LEU A 33 -10.66 6.75 1.90
N GLU A 34 -9.37 6.95 2.18
CA GLU A 34 -8.83 8.29 2.37
C GLU A 34 -8.00 8.80 1.21
N CYS A 35 -7.30 7.91 0.49
CA CYS A 35 -6.52 8.31 -0.68
C CYS A 35 -7.39 8.36 -1.94
N TYR A 36 -8.49 7.61 -1.95
CA TYR A 36 -9.42 7.47 -3.07
C TYR A 36 -10.91 7.58 -2.65
N PRO A 37 -11.32 8.70 -2.02
CA PRO A 37 -12.69 8.84 -1.51
C PRO A 37 -13.75 8.74 -2.61
N THR A 38 -13.42 9.07 -3.86
CA THR A 38 -14.34 8.99 -5.01
C THR A 38 -14.68 7.56 -5.42
N LEU A 39 -13.94 6.56 -4.94
CA LEU A 39 -14.22 5.15 -5.20
C LEU A 39 -15.52 4.68 -4.53
N ASN A 40 -16.01 5.40 -3.52
CA ASN A 40 -17.17 5.02 -2.71
C ASN A 40 -17.09 3.57 -2.19
N TRP A 41 -15.88 3.08 -1.93
CA TRP A 41 -15.69 1.75 -1.37
C TRP A 41 -16.35 1.65 0.00
N LYS A 42 -17.16 0.61 0.19
CA LYS A 42 -17.83 0.34 1.47
C LYS A 42 -17.12 -0.83 2.15
N PRO A 43 -16.45 -0.59 3.29
CA PRO A 43 -15.79 -1.66 4.01
C PRO A 43 -16.81 -2.72 4.45
N ASN A 44 -16.46 -3.99 4.29
CA ASN A 44 -17.29 -5.13 4.66
C ASN A 44 -16.42 -6.29 5.19
N GLY A 45 -17.05 -7.31 5.78
CA GLY A 45 -16.35 -8.47 6.34
C GLY A 45 -15.24 -8.05 7.32
N VAL A 46 -14.03 -8.60 7.13
CA VAL A 46 -12.85 -8.27 7.96
C VAL A 46 -12.46 -6.80 7.94
N PHE A 47 -12.87 -6.07 6.89
CA PHE A 47 -12.63 -4.65 6.76
C PHE A 47 -13.71 -3.79 7.39
N ALA A 48 -14.82 -4.32 7.91
CA ALA A 48 -15.92 -3.51 8.43
C ALA A 48 -15.47 -2.54 9.55
N GLU A 49 -14.58 -3.01 10.41
CA GLU A 49 -14.09 -2.26 11.58
C GLU A 49 -12.59 -1.96 11.46
N ASP A 50 -12.12 -0.91 12.14
CA ASP A 50 -10.69 -0.65 12.29
C ASP A 50 -10.05 -1.68 13.23
N SER A 51 -8.82 -2.08 12.95
CA SER A 51 -8.05 -2.86 13.93
C SER A 51 -7.48 -1.93 15.01
N MET A 52 -8.02 -2.04 16.23
CA MET A 52 -7.66 -1.17 17.36
C MET A 52 -6.18 -1.25 17.78
N ASN A 53 -5.54 -2.42 17.61
CA ASN A 53 -4.14 -2.68 17.99
C ASN A 53 -3.27 -2.93 16.76
N SER A 54 -3.20 -1.94 15.86
CA SER A 54 -2.45 -2.05 14.60
C SER A 54 -1.19 -1.18 14.64
N PRO A 55 -0.03 -1.66 14.12
CA PRO A 55 1.17 -0.84 13.97
C PRO A 55 1.05 0.19 12.83
N PHE A 56 -0.11 0.32 12.19
CA PHE A 56 -0.39 1.34 11.18
C PHE A 56 -0.67 2.71 11.82
N SER A 57 0.39 3.32 12.34
CA SER A 57 0.30 4.61 13.05
C SER A 57 0.03 5.80 12.12
N LEU A 58 -0.23 6.97 12.71
CA LEU A 58 -0.42 8.22 11.95
C LEU A 58 0.81 8.60 11.10
N VAL A 59 2.01 8.27 11.57
CA VAL A 59 3.26 8.53 10.85
C VAL A 59 3.37 7.61 9.64
N VAL A 60 3.12 6.31 9.82
CA VAL A 60 3.10 5.34 8.71
C VAL A 60 2.05 5.72 7.66
N LYS A 61 0.85 6.05 8.11
CA LYS A 61 -0.23 6.58 7.26
C LYS A 61 0.21 7.79 6.45
N SER A 62 0.94 8.72 7.06
CA SER A 62 1.46 9.91 6.38
C SER A 62 2.53 9.53 5.34
N ALA A 63 3.41 8.58 5.66
CA ALA A 63 4.43 8.08 4.73
C ALA A 63 3.81 7.41 3.51
N VAL A 64 2.80 6.56 3.70
CA VAL A 64 2.03 5.92 2.61
C VAL A 64 1.39 6.96 1.70
N LYS A 65 0.70 7.96 2.26
CA LYS A 65 0.10 9.03 1.45
C LYS A 65 1.15 9.80 0.64
N MET A 66 2.28 10.14 1.25
CA MET A 66 3.36 10.86 0.56
C MET A 66 4.04 10.02 -0.52
N CYS A 67 4.24 8.72 -0.28
CA CYS A 67 4.79 7.78 -1.25
C CYS A 67 3.84 7.61 -2.44
N LEU A 68 2.55 7.37 -2.19
CA LEU A 68 1.55 7.31 -3.26
C LEU A 68 1.48 8.63 -4.04
N GLU A 69 1.49 9.79 -3.38
CA GLU A 69 1.50 11.08 -4.08
C GLU A 69 2.71 11.27 -5.02
N SER A 70 3.87 10.68 -4.69
CA SER A 70 5.09 10.81 -5.52
C SER A 70 5.23 9.73 -6.59
N SER A 71 4.65 8.55 -6.41
CA SER A 71 4.85 7.40 -7.30
C SER A 71 3.59 6.94 -8.04
N ARG A 72 2.42 7.54 -7.77
CA ARG A 72 1.12 7.10 -8.32
C ARG A 72 1.07 7.04 -9.83
N GLU A 73 1.60 8.03 -10.53
CA GLU A 73 1.58 8.06 -12.01
C GLU A 73 2.38 6.87 -12.55
N ASN A 74 3.62 6.68 -12.09
CA ASN A 74 4.44 5.53 -12.49
C ASN A 74 3.76 4.18 -12.19
N ILE A 75 3.13 4.03 -11.03
CA ILE A 75 2.44 2.77 -10.68
C ILE A 75 1.22 2.54 -11.58
N ARG A 76 0.53 3.60 -12.00
CA ARG A 76 -0.60 3.49 -12.94
C ARG A 76 -0.14 3.14 -14.34
N ASP A 77 0.95 3.72 -14.79
CA ASP A 77 1.56 3.38 -16.08
C ASP A 77 1.97 1.90 -16.07
N ASP A 78 2.62 1.41 -15.00
CA ASP A 78 2.94 -0.01 -14.81
C ASP A 78 1.65 -0.88 -14.86
N PHE A 79 0.57 -0.45 -14.20
CA PHE A 79 -0.71 -1.17 -14.19
C PHE A 79 -1.36 -1.24 -15.58
N GLU A 80 -1.33 -0.17 -16.36
CA GLU A 80 -1.88 -0.15 -17.72
C GLU A 80 -1.06 -1.02 -18.68
N LEU A 81 0.25 -1.14 -18.46
CA LEU A 81 1.11 -2.06 -19.21
C LEU A 81 0.82 -3.52 -18.85
N ASP A 82 0.61 -3.82 -17.56
CA ASP A 82 0.24 -5.14 -17.07
C ASP A 82 -1.17 -5.56 -17.53
N PHE A 83 -2.10 -4.60 -17.62
CA PHE A 83 -3.50 -4.81 -17.99
C PHE A 83 -3.92 -3.87 -19.15
N PRO A 84 -3.44 -4.13 -20.39
CA PRO A 84 -3.65 -3.24 -21.53
C PRO A 84 -5.10 -3.17 -22.01
N CYS A 85 -5.95 -4.09 -21.56
CA CYS A 85 -7.37 -4.14 -21.89
C CYS A 85 -8.20 -4.34 -20.62
N ARG A 86 -9.35 -3.68 -20.49
CA ARG A 86 -10.21 -3.83 -19.29
C ARG A 86 -10.62 -5.27 -19.04
N ASP A 87 -10.87 -6.03 -20.11
CA ASP A 87 -11.25 -7.44 -20.01
C ASP A 87 -10.11 -8.36 -19.52
N SER A 88 -8.86 -7.88 -19.52
CA SER A 88 -7.72 -8.61 -18.94
C SER A 88 -7.69 -8.52 -17.41
N ILE A 89 -8.39 -7.55 -16.82
CA ILE A 89 -8.45 -7.37 -15.37
C ILE A 89 -9.41 -8.41 -14.80
N SER A 90 -8.84 -9.36 -14.07
CA SER A 90 -9.59 -10.46 -13.46
C SER A 90 -9.03 -10.80 -12.08
N ASN A 91 -9.78 -11.55 -11.27
CA ASN A 91 -9.30 -12.06 -9.98
C ASN A 91 -7.95 -12.78 -10.13
N ARG A 92 -7.86 -13.64 -11.14
CA ARG A 92 -6.65 -14.41 -11.44
C ARG A 92 -5.51 -13.51 -11.89
N GLY A 93 -5.76 -12.61 -12.83
CA GLY A 93 -4.75 -11.66 -13.31
C GLY A 93 -4.18 -10.84 -12.17
N LEU A 94 -5.02 -10.22 -11.34
CA LEU A 94 -4.56 -9.48 -10.17
C LEU A 94 -3.73 -10.35 -9.23
N LEU A 95 -4.20 -11.56 -8.90
CA LEU A 95 -3.47 -12.46 -8.01
C LEU A 95 -2.09 -12.83 -8.56
N ASP A 96 -1.99 -13.15 -9.86
CA ASP A 96 -0.74 -13.51 -10.53
C ASP A 96 0.27 -12.34 -10.44
N HIS A 97 -0.17 -11.09 -10.65
CA HIS A 97 0.66 -9.90 -10.51
C HIS A 97 1.09 -9.64 -9.05
N LEU A 98 0.17 -9.78 -8.08
CA LEU A 98 0.49 -9.64 -6.66
C LEU A 98 1.54 -10.67 -6.20
N LEU A 99 1.40 -11.93 -6.65
CA LEU A 99 2.37 -12.99 -6.39
C LEU A 99 3.72 -12.71 -7.08
N CYS A 100 3.70 -12.15 -8.29
CA CYS A 100 4.91 -11.71 -8.97
C CYS A 100 5.64 -10.62 -8.17
N PHE A 101 4.93 -9.59 -7.70
CA PHE A 101 5.52 -8.55 -6.84
C PHE A 101 6.12 -9.12 -5.57
N LYS A 102 5.38 -10.01 -4.89
CA LYS A 102 5.87 -10.73 -3.71
C LYS A 102 7.19 -11.45 -4.01
N LEU A 103 7.24 -12.27 -5.07
CA LEU A 103 8.41 -13.06 -5.43
C LEU A 103 9.61 -12.20 -5.82
N VAL A 104 9.38 -11.11 -6.55
CA VAL A 104 10.45 -10.16 -6.91
C VAL A 104 11.00 -9.50 -5.65
N TYR A 105 10.13 -9.00 -4.78
CA TYR A 105 10.53 -8.37 -3.52
C TYR A 105 11.32 -9.33 -2.61
N GLU A 106 10.84 -10.58 -2.47
CA GLU A 106 11.48 -11.63 -1.67
C GLU A 106 12.85 -12.06 -2.17
N LYS A 107 13.20 -11.82 -3.44
CA LYS A 107 14.55 -12.12 -3.96
C LYS A 107 15.61 -11.12 -3.50
N HIS A 108 15.21 -9.93 -3.06
CA HIS A 108 16.13 -8.90 -2.64
C HIS A 108 16.37 -8.88 -1.12
N PRO A 109 17.45 -8.24 -0.65
CA PRO A 109 17.60 -7.91 0.76
C PRO A 109 16.45 -7.02 1.24
N PHE A 110 16.04 -7.20 2.49
CA PHE A 110 14.93 -6.44 3.06
C PHE A 110 15.39 -5.01 3.42
N TYR A 111 14.66 -4.01 2.93
CA TYR A 111 14.85 -2.60 3.28
C TYR A 111 13.50 -1.91 3.50
N ASN A 112 13.39 -1.10 4.56
CA ASN A 112 12.14 -0.39 4.89
C ASN A 112 11.64 0.53 3.76
N ALA A 113 12.54 1.14 3.00
CA ALA A 113 12.17 1.97 1.84
C ALA A 113 11.48 1.13 0.75
N SER A 114 12.11 0.03 0.34
CA SER A 114 11.53 -0.89 -0.65
C SER A 114 10.27 -1.58 -0.13
N PHE A 115 10.16 -1.81 1.18
CA PHE A 115 8.94 -2.32 1.80
C PHE A 115 7.78 -1.32 1.67
N LEU A 116 8.01 -0.04 1.97
CA LEU A 116 7.00 1.01 1.80
C LEU A 116 6.54 1.12 0.34
N GLU A 117 7.48 1.09 -0.60
CA GLU A 117 7.19 1.10 -2.04
C GLU A 117 6.35 -0.11 -2.48
N PHE A 118 6.71 -1.30 -2.00
CA PHE A 118 5.96 -2.54 -2.25
C PHE A 118 4.52 -2.43 -1.74
N LEU A 119 4.32 -1.96 -0.50
CA LEU A 119 2.99 -1.77 0.09
C LEU A 119 2.14 -0.77 -0.71
N CYS A 120 2.75 0.33 -1.17
CA CYS A 120 2.08 1.34 -1.97
C CYS A 120 1.70 0.80 -3.35
N ARG A 121 2.59 0.05 -4.02
CA ARG A 121 2.30 -0.59 -5.31
C ARG A 121 1.16 -1.60 -5.20
N CYS A 122 1.19 -2.50 -4.22
CA CYS A 122 0.11 -3.46 -3.99
C CYS A 122 -1.23 -2.76 -3.70
N SER A 123 -1.21 -1.69 -2.89
CA SER A 123 -2.44 -0.94 -2.56
C SER A 123 -3.00 -0.15 -3.74
N GLU A 124 -2.14 0.42 -4.60
CA GLU A 124 -2.59 1.09 -5.83
C GLU A 124 -3.18 0.08 -6.83
N TYR A 125 -2.52 -1.07 -7.03
CA TYR A 125 -3.06 -2.16 -7.86
C TYR A 125 -4.40 -2.68 -7.33
N THR A 126 -4.55 -2.77 -6.01
CA THR A 126 -5.82 -3.11 -5.35
C THR A 126 -6.90 -2.12 -5.74
N MET A 127 -6.61 -0.83 -5.59
CA MET A 127 -7.57 0.23 -5.87
C MET A 127 -7.96 0.25 -7.35
N LEU A 128 -6.99 0.19 -8.27
CA LEU A 128 -7.25 0.18 -9.71
C LEU A 128 -8.09 -1.04 -10.10
N SER A 129 -7.73 -2.22 -9.62
CA SER A 129 -8.49 -3.45 -9.91
C SER A 129 -9.91 -3.38 -9.36
N TYR A 130 -10.08 -2.87 -8.14
CA TYR A 130 -11.41 -2.67 -7.56
C TYR A 130 -12.23 -1.66 -8.37
N TRP A 131 -11.62 -0.56 -8.81
CA TRP A 131 -12.25 0.43 -9.70
C TRP A 131 -12.75 -0.22 -11.00
N TYR A 132 -12.00 -1.18 -11.53
CA TYR A 132 -12.37 -1.97 -12.71
C TYR A 132 -13.31 -3.15 -12.43
N GLY A 133 -13.85 -3.26 -11.21
CA GLY A 133 -14.93 -4.20 -10.87
C GLY A 133 -14.50 -5.42 -10.06
N ILE A 134 -13.22 -5.55 -9.72
CA ILE A 134 -12.70 -6.69 -8.94
C ILE A 134 -12.98 -6.49 -7.45
N GLN A 135 -14.18 -6.87 -7.02
CA GLN A 135 -14.66 -6.65 -5.64
C GLN A 135 -13.81 -7.35 -4.57
N SER A 136 -13.20 -8.48 -4.89
CA SER A 136 -12.33 -9.25 -3.98
C SER A 136 -10.88 -8.75 -3.95
N ALA A 137 -10.52 -7.71 -4.72
CA ALA A 137 -9.15 -7.18 -4.78
C ALA A 137 -8.57 -6.82 -3.39
N PRO A 138 -9.31 -6.17 -2.47
CA PRO A 138 -8.81 -5.88 -1.13
C PRO A 138 -8.48 -7.16 -0.34
N GLN A 139 -9.35 -8.16 -0.42
CA GLN A 139 -9.16 -9.44 0.29
C GLN A 139 -7.95 -10.21 -0.25
N MET A 140 -7.81 -10.31 -1.57
CA MET A 140 -6.68 -11.01 -2.19
C MET A 140 -5.35 -10.31 -1.84
N THR A 141 -5.31 -8.99 -1.90
CA THR A 141 -4.10 -8.23 -1.55
C THR A 141 -3.74 -8.35 -0.08
N LEU A 142 -4.73 -8.26 0.80
CA LEU A 142 -4.56 -8.50 2.24
C LEU A 142 -3.84 -9.84 2.47
N GLN A 143 -4.33 -10.90 1.85
CA GLN A 143 -3.79 -12.24 2.02
C GLN A 143 -2.38 -12.39 1.45
N VAL A 144 -2.11 -11.87 0.25
CA VAL A 144 -0.77 -11.94 -0.34
C VAL A 144 0.26 -11.22 0.52
N ILE A 145 -0.05 -10.02 1.02
CA ILE A 145 0.89 -9.28 1.88
C ILE A 145 1.06 -10.01 3.22
N CYS A 146 -0.01 -10.54 3.83
CA CYS A 146 0.12 -11.33 5.06
C CYS A 146 0.96 -12.60 4.89
N ILE A 147 0.79 -13.32 3.76
CA ILE A 147 1.60 -14.50 3.42
C ILE A 147 3.07 -14.09 3.30
N MET A 148 3.37 -13.03 2.54
CA MET A 148 4.74 -12.52 2.40
C MET A 148 5.34 -12.12 3.76
N MET A 149 4.58 -11.43 4.62
CA MET A 149 5.06 -11.02 5.95
C MET A 149 5.44 -12.24 6.80
N ARG A 150 4.60 -13.28 6.80
CA ARG A 150 4.88 -14.54 7.50
C ARG A 150 6.14 -15.20 6.97
N GLU A 151 6.26 -15.38 5.65
CA GLU A 151 7.42 -16.03 5.02
C GLU A 151 8.72 -15.26 5.28
N MET A 152 8.68 -13.93 5.23
CA MET A 152 9.84 -13.08 5.54
C MET A 152 10.28 -13.16 7.01
N ARG A 153 9.35 -13.40 7.94
CA ARG A 153 9.67 -13.66 9.35
C ARG A 153 10.29 -15.06 9.51
N GLU A 154 9.70 -16.06 8.88
CA GLU A 154 10.20 -17.45 8.91
C GLU A 154 11.60 -17.57 8.31
N SER A 155 11.89 -16.79 7.26
CA SER A 155 13.22 -16.72 6.66
C SER A 155 14.22 -15.86 7.44
N GLY A 156 13.80 -15.25 8.56
CA GLY A 156 14.62 -14.36 9.38
C GLY A 156 14.98 -13.01 8.74
N LYS A 157 14.30 -12.61 7.64
CA LYS A 157 14.51 -11.32 6.98
C LYS A 157 13.89 -10.16 7.75
N ILE A 158 12.82 -10.43 8.49
CA ILE A 158 12.11 -9.47 9.33
C ILE A 158 12.34 -9.83 10.81
N THR A 159 12.80 -8.87 11.58
CA THR A 159 13.12 -9.05 13.01
C THR A 159 11.87 -8.93 13.90
N ALA A 160 12.02 -9.26 15.19
CA ALA A 160 10.97 -9.06 16.18
C ALA A 160 10.60 -7.57 16.39
N ASN A 161 11.57 -6.66 16.24
CA ASN A 161 11.38 -5.22 16.42
C ASN A 161 10.97 -4.49 15.15
N PHE A 162 10.72 -5.23 14.07
CA PHE A 162 10.47 -4.71 12.74
C PHE A 162 9.48 -3.54 12.69
N TRP A 163 8.33 -3.65 13.35
CA TRP A 163 7.30 -2.61 13.27
C TRP A 163 7.77 -1.27 13.82
N LYS A 164 8.60 -1.30 14.85
CA LYS A 164 9.23 -0.09 15.40
C LYS A 164 10.26 0.46 14.42
N ASP A 165 11.14 -0.38 13.88
CA ASP A 165 12.16 0.04 12.91
C ASP A 165 11.51 0.66 11.65
N PHE A 166 10.36 0.12 11.23
CA PHE A 166 9.60 0.62 10.11
C PHE A 166 8.90 1.95 10.42
N GLU A 167 8.32 2.09 11.61
CA GLU A 167 7.73 3.35 12.07
C GLU A 167 8.79 4.48 12.16
N ASP A 168 9.94 4.19 12.75
CA ASP A 168 11.08 5.13 12.86
C ASP A 168 11.56 5.55 11.46
N PHE A 169 11.65 4.61 10.51
CA PHE A 169 11.94 4.92 9.11
C PHE A 169 10.88 5.83 8.49
N CYS A 170 9.59 5.54 8.68
CA CYS A 170 8.50 6.36 8.17
C CYS A 170 8.53 7.78 8.74
N GLU A 171 8.94 7.95 10.00
CA GLU A 171 9.10 9.28 10.60
C GLU A 171 10.16 10.10 9.87
N ILE A 172 11.35 9.53 9.68
CA ILE A 172 12.46 10.16 8.95
C ILE A 172 12.03 10.50 7.52
N TYR A 173 11.41 9.54 6.83
CA TYR A 173 10.90 9.72 5.47
C TYR A 173 9.91 10.89 5.36
N VAL A 174 8.93 10.98 6.26
CA VAL A 174 7.94 12.06 6.26
C VAL A 174 8.59 13.41 6.54
N GLN A 175 9.57 13.47 7.44
CA GLN A 175 10.31 14.69 7.72
C GLN A 175 11.10 15.15 6.49
N ASP A 176 11.74 14.23 5.78
CA ASP A 176 12.49 14.50 4.54
C ASP A 176 11.60 15.01 3.41
N GLU A 177 10.48 14.33 3.14
CA GLU A 177 9.54 14.74 2.10
C GLU A 177 8.92 16.11 2.39
N LYS A 178 8.58 16.39 3.66
CA LYS A 178 8.12 17.73 4.07
C LYS A 178 9.19 18.79 3.84
N ARG A 179 10.47 18.48 4.09
CA ARG A 179 11.60 19.40 3.83
C ARG A 179 11.75 19.68 2.34
N LYS A 180 11.77 18.64 1.49
CA LYS A 180 11.85 18.78 0.03
C LYS A 180 10.72 19.64 -0.54
N ARG A 181 9.47 19.41 -0.10
CA ARG A 181 8.30 20.20 -0.53
C ARG A 181 8.35 21.67 -0.08
N LYS A 182 8.99 21.98 1.05
CA LYS A 182 9.21 23.37 1.47
C LYS A 182 10.23 24.08 0.57
N LEU A 183 11.27 23.36 0.13
CA LEU A 183 12.32 23.90 -0.73
C LEU A 183 11.86 24.06 -2.19
N SER A 184 10.94 23.23 -2.67
CA SER A 184 10.42 23.29 -4.04
C SER A 184 9.34 24.35 -4.30
N LYS A 185 8.78 24.96 -3.24
CA LYS A 185 7.80 26.05 -3.42
C LYS A 185 8.52 27.31 -3.94
N PRO A 186 8.09 27.91 -5.07
CA PRO A 186 8.68 29.15 -5.55
C PRO A 186 8.54 30.21 -4.48
N LYS A 187 9.65 30.85 -4.07
CA LYS A 187 9.61 32.05 -3.23
C LYS A 187 8.70 33.04 -3.94
N ARG A 188 7.53 33.36 -3.37
CA ARG A 188 6.68 34.45 -3.85
C ARG A 188 7.57 35.68 -3.97
N ARG A 189 7.92 36.08 -5.20
CA ARG A 189 8.52 37.38 -5.46
C ARG A 189 7.48 38.40 -5.03
N TRP A 190 7.66 39.00 -3.87
CA TRP A 190 6.98 40.23 -3.51
C TRP A 190 7.41 41.27 -4.55
N LYS A 191 6.63 41.43 -5.62
CA LYS A 191 6.70 42.65 -6.41
C LYS A 191 6.29 43.76 -5.46
N LYS A 192 7.28 44.48 -4.93
CA LYS A 192 7.04 45.83 -4.40
C LYS A 192 6.41 46.60 -5.56
N MET A 193 5.10 46.79 -5.52
CA MET A 193 4.46 47.88 -6.25
C MET A 193 5.06 49.15 -5.65
N PHE A 194 6.11 49.65 -6.29
CA PHE A 194 6.40 51.07 -6.19
C PHE A 194 5.24 51.77 -6.89
N CYS A 195 4.32 52.31 -6.10
CA CYS A 195 3.49 53.42 -6.57
C CYS A 195 4.45 54.53 -6.96
N ALA A 196 4.57 54.80 -8.26
CA ALA A 196 5.20 55.99 -8.78
C ALA A 196 4.09 56.87 -9.37
N ILE A 197 3.75 57.89 -8.56
CA ILE A 197 3.11 59.18 -8.85
C ILE A 197 1.74 59.15 -9.53
#